data_AF-A0A6P0WKK6-F1
#
_entry.id   AF-A0A6P0WKK6-F1
#
_cell.length_a   1.000
_cell.length_b   1.000
_cell.length_c   1.000
_cell.angle_alpha   90.00
_cell.angle_beta   90.00
_cell.angle_gamma   90.00
#
_symmetry.space_group_name_H-M   'P 1'
#
loop_
_entity.id
_entity.type
_entity.pdbx_description
1 polymer ?
#
loop_
_entity_poly.entity_id
_entity_poly.type
_entity_poly.pdbx_seq_one_letter_code
_entity_poly.pdbx_strand_id
1 'polypeptide(L)'
;MFKSIDIWKRIDSETAIRYRCFQRLTDRQFCVQSADCYHLPLEDTQVKALDRQFLELFIEESPDQRSSLYPTLEEAIAMFDAPHR
;
A
#
# COMPACT_ATOMS: atom_id res chain seq x y z
N MET A 1 -13.06 10.86 -0.97
CA MET A 1 -12.28 10.98 0.30
C MET A 1 -11.86 9.61 0.75
N PHE A 2 -10.63 9.49 1.26
CA PHE A 2 -10.02 8.23 1.65
C PHE A 2 -9.42 8.33 3.04
N LYS A 3 -9.40 7.23 3.78
CA LYS A 3 -8.66 7.04 5.03
C LYS A 3 -7.46 6.14 4.75
N SER A 4 -6.25 6.61 5.04
CA SER A 4 -5.03 5.80 4.91
C SER A 4 -4.95 4.74 6.01
N ILE A 5 -4.48 3.55 5.67
CA ILE A 5 -4.29 2.41 6.57
C ILE A 5 -2.97 1.74 6.19
N ASP A 6 -2.03 1.65 7.13
CA ASP A 6 -0.80 0.88 6.94
C ASP A 6 -0.98 -0.54 7.50
N ILE A 7 -0.65 -1.55 6.70
CA ILE A 7 -0.63 -2.96 7.12
C ILE A 7 0.80 -3.49 7.01
N TRP A 8 1.33 -3.96 8.13
CA TRP A 8 2.71 -4.44 8.23
C TRP A 8 2.77 -5.97 8.20
N LYS A 9 3.61 -6.49 7.32
CA LYS A 9 3.94 -7.93 7.23
C LYS A 9 5.43 -8.09 7.49
N ARG A 10 5.76 -8.72 8.61
CA ARG A 10 7.14 -9.13 8.90
C ARG A 10 7.47 -10.36 8.05
N ILE A 11 8.59 -10.32 7.32
CA ILE A 11 9.06 -11.44 6.51
C ILE A 11 10.07 -12.27 7.30
N ASP A 12 11.09 -11.63 7.85
CA ASP A 12 12.14 -12.27 8.65
C ASP A 12 12.73 -11.30 9.70
N SER A 13 13.97 -11.53 10.15
CA SER A 13 14.67 -10.68 11.11
C SER A 13 15.10 -9.33 10.54
N GLU A 14 15.21 -9.20 9.23
CA GLU A 14 15.78 -8.03 8.56
C GLU A 14 14.85 -7.43 7.52
N THR A 15 13.78 -8.14 7.13
CA THR A 15 12.87 -7.73 6.06
C THR A 15 11.43 -7.59 6.54
N ALA A 16 10.78 -6.50 6.11
CA ALA A 16 9.35 -6.25 6.32
C ALA A 16 8.71 -5.57 5.11
N ILE A 17 7.42 -5.80 4.91
CA ILE A 17 6.60 -5.13 3.90
C ILE A 17 5.56 -4.26 4.60
N ARG A 18 5.38 -3.02 4.13
CA ARG A 18 4.26 -2.15 4.49
C ARG A 18 3.33 -1.99 3.29
N TYR A 19 2.16 -2.59 3.38
CA TYR A 19 1.08 -2.33 2.43
C TYR A 19 0.43 -1.00 2.82
N ARG A 20 0.48 -0.02 1.92
CA ARG A 20 -0.18 1.27 2.08
C ARG A 20 -1.56 1.19 1.44
N CYS A 21 -2.58 1.05 2.27
CA CYS A 21 -3.95 0.88 1.85
C CYS A 21 -4.76 2.15 2.03
N PHE A 22 -5.82 2.28 1.24
CA PHE A 22 -6.86 3.28 1.46
C PHE A 22 -8.21 2.61 1.68
N GLN A 23 -8.99 3.18 2.61
CA GLN A 23 -10.42 2.95 2.72
C GLN A 23 -11.17 4.13 2.10
N ARG A 24 -12.01 3.87 1.10
CA ARG A 24 -12.90 4.88 0.53
C ARG A 24 -14.05 5.14 1.50
N LEU A 25 -14.29 6.41 1.85
CA LEU A 25 -15.26 6.74 2.91
C LEU A 25 -16.73 6.55 2.49
N THR A 26 -17.03 6.53 1.19
CA THR A 26 -18.40 6.47 0.67
C THR A 26 -19.05 5.12 0.90
N ASP A 27 -18.30 4.04 0.71
CA ASP A 27 -18.79 2.66 0.74
C ASP A 27 -17.92 1.74 1.59
N ARG A 28 -16.90 2.30 2.23
CA ARG A 28 -15.96 1.60 3.13
C ARG A 28 -15.16 0.50 2.44
N GLN A 29 -15.07 0.50 1.11
CA GLN A 29 -14.22 -0.43 0.36
C GLN A 29 -12.74 -0.04 0.47
N PHE A 30 -11.86 -1.01 0.19
CA PHE A 30 -10.43 -0.92 0.38
C PHE A 30 -9.66 -1.16 -0.92
N CYS A 31 -8.53 -0.48 -1.08
CA CYS A 31 -7.55 -0.77 -2.14
C CYS A 31 -6.12 -0.67 -1.57
N VAL A 32 -5.17 -1.34 -2.22
CA VAL A 32 -3.74 -1.22 -1.93
C VAL A 32 -3.13 -0.29 -2.97
N GLN A 33 -2.41 0.73 -2.53
CA GLN A 33 -1.73 1.67 -3.44
C GLN A 33 -0.29 1.26 -3.72
N SER A 34 0.43 0.82 -2.68
CA SER A 34 1.80 0.33 -2.78
C SER A 34 2.09 -0.74 -1.72
N ALA A 35 3.09 -1.57 -2.00
CA ALA A 35 3.72 -2.47 -1.03
C ALA A 35 5.20 -2.09 -0.92
N ASP A 36 5.55 -1.48 0.20
CA ASP A 36 6.89 -0.95 0.42
C ASP A 36 7.73 -2.01 1.14
N CYS A 37 8.81 -2.45 0.50
CA CYS A 37 9.74 -3.40 1.09
C CYS A 37 10.89 -2.68 1.80
N TYR A 38 11.09 -2.99 3.08
CA TYR A 38 12.14 -2.46 3.93
C TYR A 38 13.12 -3.57 4.31
N HIS A 39 14.40 -3.23 4.32
CA HIS A 39 15.47 -4.12 4.77
C HIS A 39 16.34 -3.40 5.83
N LEU A 40 16.90 -4.16 6.77
CA LEU A 40 17.94 -3.67 7.68
C LEU A 40 19.34 -3.80 7.03
N PRO A 41 20.25 -2.83 7.23
CA PRO A 41 20.02 -1.52 7.87
C PRO A 41 19.12 -0.61 7.01
N LEU A 42 18.29 0.20 7.68
CA LEU A 42 17.43 1.15 6.98
C LEU A 42 18.25 2.31 6.42
N GLU A 43 18.01 2.62 5.14
CA GLU A 43 18.58 3.78 4.47
C GLU A 43 17.54 4.92 4.44
N ASP A 44 17.88 6.08 5.00
CA ASP A 44 17.01 7.27 5.04
C ASP A 44 16.51 7.68 3.66
N THR A 45 17.34 7.50 2.63
CA THR A 45 17.02 7.81 1.24
C THR A 45 15.94 6.90 0.69
N GLN A 46 15.97 5.61 1.03
CA GLN A 46 14.93 4.64 0.64
C GLN A 46 13.59 5.00 1.30
N VAL A 47 13.59 5.28 2.61
CA VAL A 47 12.38 5.64 3.35
C VAL A 47 11.73 6.88 2.75
N LYS A 48 12.51 7.94 2.52
CA LYS A 48 12.03 9.19 1.92
C LYS A 48 11.52 9.00 0.49
N ALA A 49 12.17 8.16 -0.31
CA ALA A 49 11.74 7.86 -1.66
C ALA A 49 10.38 7.16 -1.68
N LEU A 50 10.16 6.18 -0.80
CA LEU A 50 8.89 5.46 -0.67
C LEU A 50 7.76 6.38 -0.18
N ASP A 51 8.03 7.25 0.81
CA ASP A 51 7.05 8.25 1.27
C ASP A 51 6.69 9.25 0.18
N ARG A 52 7.69 9.73 -0.56
CA ARG A 52 7.46 10.62 -1.70
C ARG A 52 6.62 9.93 -2.77
N GLN A 53 6.96 8.71 -3.16
CA GLN A 53 6.23 7.95 -4.17
C GLN A 53 4.77 7.75 -3.77
N PHE A 54 4.48 7.39 -2.52
CA PHE A 54 3.11 7.24 -2.04
C PHE A 54 2.29 8.52 -2.19
N LEU A 55 2.87 9.67 -1.85
CA LEU A 55 2.21 10.97 -2.00
C LEU A 55 2.02 11.35 -3.47
N GLU A 56 3.04 11.16 -4.30
CA GLU A 56 2.98 11.42 -5.74
C GLU A 56 1.87 10.58 -6.39
N LEU A 57 1.83 9.28 -6.11
CA LEU A 57 0.80 8.37 -6.63
C LEU A 57 -0.63 8.79 -6.21
N PHE A 58 -0.82 9.33 -5.01
CA PHE A 58 -2.13 9.78 -4.55
C PHE A 58 -2.57 11.09 -5.23
N ILE A 59 -1.61 11.97 -5.55
CA ILE A 59 -1.86 13.24 -6.22
C ILE A 59 -2.13 13.03 -7.72
N GLU A 60 -1.37 12.12 -8.35
CA GLU A 60 -1.46 11.84 -9.78
C GLU A 60 -2.78 11.17 -10.17
N GLU A 61 -3.26 10.22 -9.37
CA GLU A 61 -4.43 9.42 -9.69
C GLU A 61 -5.21 9.05 -8.42
N SER A 62 -6.55 9.14 -8.50
CA SER A 62 -7.39 8.72 -7.37
C SER A 62 -7.19 7.22 -7.09
N PRO A 63 -7.08 6.78 -5.83
CA PRO A 63 -6.83 5.37 -5.48
C PRO A 63 -7.80 4.37 -6.11
N ASP A 64 -9.06 4.76 -6.30
CA ASP A 64 -10.12 3.94 -6.90
C ASP A 64 -10.14 3.94 -8.44
N GLN A 65 -9.32 4.79 -9.08
CA GLN A 65 -9.05 4.73 -10.51
C GLN A 65 -7.82 3.86 -10.79
N ARG A 66 -6.80 3.99 -9.93
CA ARG A 66 -5.54 3.24 -10.02
C ARG A 66 -5.69 1.76 -9.66
N SER A 67 -6.58 1.45 -8.72
CA SER A 67 -6.69 0.10 -8.15
C SER A 67 -8.13 -0.30 -7.92
N SER A 68 -8.41 -1.58 -8.13
CA SER A 68 -9.71 -2.17 -7.80
C SER A 68 -10.00 -2.05 -6.31
N LEU A 69 -11.28 -1.90 -6.00
CA LEU A 69 -11.79 -1.80 -4.63
C LEU A 69 -12.39 -3.12 -4.18
N TYR A 70 -12.11 -3.47 -2.93
CA TYR A 70 -12.49 -4.73 -2.32
C TYR A 70 -13.23 -4.53 -0.99
N PRO A 71 -14.11 -5.46 -0.60
CA PRO A 71 -14.82 -5.41 0.68
C PRO A 71 -13.92 -5.47 1.93
N THR A 72 -12.73 -6.08 1.84
CA THR A 72 -11.82 -6.27 2.98
C THR A 72 -10.38 -5.92 2.63
N LEU A 73 -9.56 -5.66 3.66
CA LEU A 73 -8.13 -5.40 3.51
C LEU A 73 -7.39 -6.68 3.06
N GLU A 74 -7.78 -7.83 3.61
CA GLU A 74 -7.20 -9.13 3.28
C GLU A 74 -7.40 -9.47 1.80
N GLU A 75 -8.60 -9.22 1.25
CA GLU A 75 -8.88 -9.43 -0.16
C GLU A 75 -8.11 -8.46 -1.04
N ALA A 76 -8.08 -7.16 -0.67
CA ALA A 76 -7.30 -6.17 -1.40
C ALA A 76 -5.80 -6.53 -1.47
N ILE A 77 -5.23 -6.99 -0.36
CA ILE A 77 -3.82 -7.42 -0.30
C ILE A 77 -3.61 -8.72 -1.10
N ALA A 78 -4.49 -9.70 -0.98
CA ALA A 78 -4.38 -10.95 -1.72
C ALA A 78 -4.43 -10.74 -3.23
N MET A 79 -5.29 -9.84 -3.70
CA MET A 79 -5.39 -9.48 -5.12
C MET A 79 -4.20 -8.66 -5.59
N PHE A 80 -3.63 -7.80 -4.74
CA PHE A 80 -2.41 -7.05 -5.05
C PHE A 80 -1.18 -7.99 -5.17
N ASP A 81 -1.05 -8.96 -4.26
CA ASP A 81 0.04 -9.94 -4.26
C ASP A 81 -0.10 -11.02 -5.35
N ALA A 82 -1.28 -11.13 -5.98
CA ALA A 82 -1.51 -12.13 -7.01
C ALA A 82 -0.57 -11.87 -8.21
N PRO A 83 0.10 -12.92 -8.74
CA PRO A 83 0.95 -12.77 -9.92
C PRO A 83 0.09 -12.28 -11.09
N HIS A 84 0.41 -11.08 -11.58
CA HIS A 84 -0.25 -10.52 -12.75
C HIS A 84 0.14 -11.41 -13.95
N ARG A 85 -0.85 -12.08 -14.55
CA ARG A 85 -0.66 -12.90 -15.76
C ARG A 85 -0.33 -12.06 -16.98
#